data_AF-A0A3D2JCG7-F1
#
_entry.id   AF-A0A3D2JCG7-F1
#
_cell.length_a   1.000
_cell.length_b   1.000
_cell.length_c   1.000
_cell.angle_alpha   90.00
_cell.angle_beta   90.00
_cell.angle_gamma   90.00
#
_symmetry.space_group_name_H-M   'P 1'
#
loop_
_entity.id
_entity.type
_entity.pdbx_description
1 polymer ?
#
loop_
_entity_poly.entity_id
_entity_poly.type
_entity_poly.pdbx_seq_one_letter_code
_entity_poly.pdbx_strand_id
1 'polypeptide(L)'
;IQLDEDIKIIGPVVGHVRMSRISQGLLVNGWADLTLELTCTRCLTQFEQLTHIPLEERFYPTLDIITGLPLPPIEEEDVFPINDHHEVDLT
;
A
#
# COMPACT_ATOMS: atom_id res chain seq x y z
N ILE A 1 0.54 5.15 3.75
CA ILE A 1 1.76 5.56 4.51
C ILE A 1 2.18 6.92 3.98
N GLN A 2 2.01 8.02 4.72
CA GLN A 2 2.54 9.31 4.27
C GLN A 2 4.04 9.35 4.55
N LEU A 3 4.83 9.23 3.48
CA LEU A 3 6.24 9.59 3.51
C LEU A 3 6.31 11.13 3.48
N ASP A 4 7.07 11.73 4.39
CA ASP A 4 7.30 13.18 4.45
C ASP A 4 7.67 13.74 3.06
N GLU A 5 7.30 14.98 2.75
CA GLU A 5 7.55 15.64 1.45
C GLU A 5 9.04 15.64 1.02
N ASP A 6 9.96 15.36 1.96
CA ASP A 6 11.41 15.32 1.74
C ASP A 6 11.98 13.90 1.54
N ILE A 7 11.15 12.85 1.51
CA ILE A 7 11.63 11.47 1.38
C ILE A 7 11.77 11.08 -0.09
N LYS A 8 13.02 10.89 -0.53
CA LYS A 8 13.34 10.51 -1.90
C LYS A 8 13.76 9.05 -1.97
N ILE A 9 13.03 8.26 -2.77
CA ILE A 9 13.40 6.89 -3.09
C ILE A 9 14.47 6.92 -4.19
N ILE A 10 15.65 6.36 -3.93
CA ILE A 10 16.83 6.41 -4.84
C ILE A 10 17.22 5.04 -5.41
N GLY A 11 16.48 3.99 -5.05
CA GLY A 11 16.72 2.62 -5.52
C GLY A 11 15.45 1.95 -6.01
N PRO A 12 15.55 0.71 -6.53
CA PRO A 12 14.36 -0.08 -6.85
C PRO A 12 13.57 -0.39 -5.57
N VAL A 13 12.25 -0.40 -5.70
CA VAL A 13 11.37 -1.00 -4.70
C VAL A 13 11.27 -2.49 -5.02
N VAL A 14 11.70 -3.34 -4.10
CA VAL A 14 11.69 -4.79 -4.26
C VAL A 14 10.91 -5.38 -3.11
N GLY A 15 10.00 -6.31 -3.38
CA GLY A 15 9.18 -6.87 -2.33
C GLY A 15 8.45 -8.13 -2.74
N HIS A 16 7.71 -8.67 -1.80
CA HIS A 16 6.82 -9.78 -2.04
C HIS A 16 5.50 -9.52 -1.34
N VAL A 17 4.41 -9.71 -2.09
CA VAL A 17 3.04 -9.64 -1.56
C VAL A 17 2.31 -10.93 -1.83
N ARG A 18 1.45 -11.31 -0.89
CA ARG A 18 0.53 -12.42 -1.02
C ARG A 18 -0.89 -11.87 -0.95
N MET A 19 -1.68 -12.22 -1.96
CA MET A 19 -3.08 -11.84 -2.07
C MET A 19 -3.93 -13.05 -1.69
N SER A 20 -4.80 -12.90 -0.70
CA SER A 20 -5.64 -13.98 -0.17
C SER A 20 -7.09 -13.52 -0.13
N ARG A 21 -7.99 -14.26 -0.80
CA ARG A 21 -9.43 -14.00 -0.70
C ARG A 21 -9.92 -14.26 0.72
N ILE A 22 -10.63 -13.30 1.30
CA ILE A 22 -11.32 -13.40 2.60
C ILE A 22 -12.83 -13.25 2.40
N SER A 23 -13.62 -13.39 3.46
CA SER A 23 -15.09 -13.35 3.38
C SER A 23 -15.64 -12.04 2.82
N GLN A 24 -14.98 -10.92 3.11
CA GLN A 24 -15.44 -9.57 2.78
C GLN A 24 -14.56 -8.86 1.73
N GLY A 25 -13.63 -9.55 1.09
CA GLY A 25 -12.73 -8.93 0.12
C GLY A 25 -11.41 -9.68 -0.05
N LEU A 26 -10.32 -8.93 -0.11
CA LEU A 26 -8.96 -9.44 -0.28
C LEU A 26 -8.07 -8.95 0.87
N LEU A 27 -7.32 -9.88 1.46
CA LEU A 27 -6.20 -9.56 2.33
C LEU A 27 -4.92 -9.54 1.50
N VAL A 28 -4.22 -8.42 1.50
CA VAL A 28 -2.89 -8.27 0.91
C VAL A 28 -1.90 -8.17 2.05
N ASN A 29 -0.95 -9.11 2.12
CA ASN A 29 0.10 -9.07 3.14
C ASN A 29 1.47 -9.37 2.55
N GLY A 30 2.52 -8.76 3.09
CA GLY A 30 3.84 -8.84 2.51
C GLY A 30 4.82 -7.83 3.07
N TRP A 31 5.83 -7.52 2.27
CA TRP A 31 6.85 -6.53 2.60
C TRP A 31 7.47 -5.94 1.34
N ALA A 32 8.07 -4.75 1.50
CA ALA A 32 8.88 -4.08 0.49
C ALA A 32 10.17 -3.53 1.11
N ASP A 33 11.28 -3.75 0.42
CA ASP A 33 12.58 -3.14 0.68
C ASP A 33 12.81 -2.01 -0.32
N LEU A 34 13.31 -0.88 0.18
CA LEU A 34 13.61 0.29 -0.63
C LEU A 34 14.74 1.12 -0.03
N THR A 35 15.45 1.87 -0.87
CA THR A 35 16.52 2.77 -0.44
C THR A 35 16.04 4.22 -0.44
N LEU A 36 16.11 4.87 0.71
CA LEU A 36 15.78 6.28 0.91
C LEU A 36 17.04 7.14 0.93
N GLU A 37 17.01 8.30 0.27
CA GLU A 37 17.95 9.40 0.50
C GLU A 37 17.36 10.29 1.58
N LEU A 38 18.06 10.39 2.72
CA LEU A 38 17.63 11.17 3.88
C LEU A 38 18.68 12.21 4.23
N THR A 39 18.24 13.28 4.90
CA THR A 39 19.15 14.31 5.43
C THR A 39 19.29 14.16 6.93
N CYS A 40 20.53 14.06 7.42
CA CYS A 40 20.78 13.98 8.85
C CYS A 40 20.43 15.30 9.54
N THR A 41 19.53 15.30 10.52
CA THR A 41 19.12 16.50 11.26
C THR A 41 20.24 17.15 12.07
N ARG A 42 21.32 16.41 12.38
CA ARG A 42 22.46 16.89 13.19
C ARG A 42 23.54 17.56 12.36
N CYS A 43 23.89 17.00 11.20
CA CYS A 43 25.00 17.49 10.38
C CYS A 43 24.59 17.96 8.98
N LEU A 44 23.29 17.87 8.64
CA LEU A 44 22.70 18.25 7.35
C LEU A 44 23.34 17.55 6.15
N THR A 45 23.97 16.40 6.37
CA THR A 45 24.55 15.57 5.31
C THR A 45 23.52 14.58 4.79
N GLN A 46 23.49 14.39 3.47
CA GLN A 46 22.68 13.36 2.82
C GLN A 46 23.30 11.97 3.04
N PHE A 47 22.45 10.97 3.27
CA PHE A 47 22.86 9.58 3.39
C PHE A 47 21.78 8.63 2.87
N GLU A 48 22.19 7.42 2.51
CA GLU A 48 21.30 6.38 2.04
C GLU A 48 20.87 5.48 3.20
N GLN A 49 19.57 5.17 3.26
CA GLN A 49 19.01 4.26 4.25
C GLN A 49 18.20 3.16 3.56
N LEU A 50 18.65 1.91 3.72
CA LEU A 50 17.85 0.75 3.37
C LEU A 50 16.71 0.60 4.39
N THR A 51 15.48 0.58 3.89
CA THR A 51 14.26 0.55 4.69
C THR A 51 13.42 -0.66 4.31
N HIS A 52 13.00 -1.42 5.33
CA HIS A 52 12.08 -2.54 5.20
C HIS A 52 10.70 -2.11 5.68
N ILE A 53 9.68 -2.26 4.84
CA ILE A 53 8.30 -1.85 5.10
C ILE A 53 7.41 -3.09 5.08
N PRO A 54 6.82 -3.51 6.22
CA PRO A 54 5.77 -4.52 6.20
C PRO A 54 4.48 -3.94 5.64
N LEU A 55 3.73 -4.75 4.89
CA LEU A 55 2.44 -4.41 4.31
C LEU A 55 1.39 -5.41 4.82
N GLU A 56 0.28 -4.91 5.35
CA GLU A 56 -0.91 -5.71 5.64
C GLU A 56 -2.15 -4.84 5.51
N GLU A 57 -2.92 -5.06 4.45
CA GLU A 57 -4.07 -4.21 4.08
C GLU A 57 -5.25 -5.06 3.61
N ARG A 58 -6.46 -4.57 3.86
CA ARG A 58 -7.72 -5.21 3.46
C ARG A 58 -8.38 -4.38 2.37
N PHE A 59 -8.58 -5.02 1.22
CA PHE A 59 -9.22 -4.43 0.07
C PHE A 59 -10.64 -4.95 -0.08
N TYR A 60 -11.56 -4.05 -0.36
CA TYR A 60 -12.98 -4.35 -0.40
C TYR A 60 -13.60 -4.07 -1.76
N PRO A 61 -14.43 -4.97 -2.30
CA PRO A 61 -15.09 -4.75 -3.58
C PRO A 61 -16.09 -3.59 -3.51
N THR A 62 -16.06 -2.74 -4.53
CA THR A 62 -17.06 -1.67 -4.72
C THR A 62 -18.27 -2.12 -5.52
N LEU A 63 -18.15 -3.23 -6.25
CA LEU A 63 -19.19 -3.84 -7.08
C LEU A 63 -19.40 -5.31 -6.70
N ASP A 64 -20.65 -5.77 -6.79
CA ASP A 64 -20.96 -7.19 -6.73
C ASP A 64 -20.47 -7.88 -8.01
N ILE A 65 -19.57 -8.85 -7.86
CA ILE A 65 -18.86 -9.50 -8.97
C ILE A 65 -19.79 -10.32 -9.88
N ILE A 66 -20.98 -10.70 -9.41
CA ILE A 66 -21.94 -11.51 -10.17
C ILE A 66 -22.93 -10.61 -10.92
N THR A 67 -23.42 -9.56 -10.25
CA THR A 67 -24.50 -8.71 -10.76
C THR A 67 -24.01 -7.39 -11.37
N GLY A 68 -22.79 -6.97 -11.06
CA GLY A 68 -22.22 -5.68 -11.46
C GLY A 68 -22.85 -4.47 -10.76
N LEU A 69 -23.69 -4.69 -9.74
CA LEU A 69 -24.34 -3.61 -9.00
C LEU A 69 -23.40 -3.05 -7.92
N PRO A 70 -23.46 -1.74 -7.63
CA PRO A 70 -22.73 -1.14 -6.51
C PRO A 70 -23.05 -1.81 -5.18
N LEU A 71 -22.01 -2.12 -4.42
CA LEU A 71 -22.14 -2.55 -3.03
C LEU A 71 -22.30 -1.31 -2.13
N PRO A 72 -22.98 -1.45 -0.98
CA PRO A 72 -23.05 -0.37 0.00
C PRO A 72 -21.64 0.03 0.45
N PRO A 73 -21.41 1.33 0.71
CA PRO A 73 -20.13 1.82 1.19
C PRO A 73 -19.80 1.19 2.55
N ILE A 74 -18.52 0.98 2.79
CA ILE A 74 -18.00 0.37 4.02
C ILE A 74 -17.73 1.48 5.02
N GLU A 75 -18.27 1.31 6.24
CA GLU A 75 -18.12 2.27 7.34
C GLU A 75 -16.85 1.99 8.14
N GLU A 76 -15.69 1.98 7.47
CA GLU A 76 -14.36 1.93 8.10
C GLU A 76 -13.58 3.21 7.74
N GLU A 77 -12.66 3.67 8.60
CA GLU A 77 -11.90 4.91 8.37
C GLU A 77 -10.84 4.73 7.27
N ASP A 78 -10.25 3.54 7.17
CA ASP A 78 -9.19 3.20 6.21
C ASP A 78 -9.69 2.13 5.20
N VAL A 79 -10.71 2.47 4.41
CA VAL A 79 -11.23 1.58 3.37
C VAL A 79 -10.34 1.66 2.14
N PHE A 80 -9.79 0.50 1.74
CA PHE A 80 -9.11 0.36 0.46
C PHE A 80 -10.07 -0.27 -0.57
N PRO A 81 -10.63 0.51 -1.51
CA PRO A 81 -11.56 -0.02 -2.49
C PRO A 81 -10.81 -0.81 -3.58
N ILE A 82 -11.36 -1.96 -3.95
CA ILE A 82 -11.12 -2.55 -5.26
C ILE A 82 -12.01 -1.75 -6.21
N ASN A 83 -11.39 -1.02 -7.14
CA ASN A 83 -12.12 -0.10 -8.01
C ASN A 83 -13.06 -0.85 -8.98
N ASP A 84 -13.84 -0.09 -9.75
CA ASP A 84 -14.78 -0.61 -10.75
C ASP A 84 -14.11 -1.39 -11.89
N HIS A 85 -12.80 -1.21 -12.08
CA HIS A 85 -11.95 -1.96 -13.01
C HIS A 85 -11.38 -3.25 -12.39
N HIS A 86 -11.75 -3.59 -11.16
CA HIS A 86 -11.23 -4.72 -10.38
C HIS A 86 -9.74 -4.63 -10.06
N GLU A 87 -9.20 -3.41 -9.95
CA GLU A 87 -7.80 -3.15 -9.64
C GLU A 87 -7.60 -2.91 -8.14
N VAL A 88 -6.42 -3.30 -7.66
CA VAL A 88 -5.94 -3.11 -6.30
C VAL A 88 -4.75 -2.17 -6.36
N ASP A 89 -4.87 -1.01 -5.72
CA ASP A 89 -3.79 -0.04 -5.60
C ASP A 89 -2.94 -0.34 -4.36
N LEU A 90 -1.63 -0.49 -4.55
CA LEU A 90 -0.66 -0.80 -3.49
C LEU A 90 0.36 0.35 -3.28
N THR A 91 0.05 1.55 -3.79
CA THR A 91 0.99 2.69 -3.84
C THR A 91 0.80 3.71 -2.72
#